data_AF-R9IZG3-F1
#
_entry.id   AF-R9IZG3-F1
#
_cell.length_a   1.000
_cell.length_b   1.000
_cell.length_c   1.000
_cell.angle_alpha   90.00
_cell.angle_beta   90.00
_cell.angle_gamma   90.00
#
_symmetry.space_group_name_H-M   'P 1'
#
loop_
_entity.id
_entity.type
_entity.pdbx_description
1 polymer ?
#
loop_
_entity_poly.entity_id
_entity_poly.type
_entity_poly.pdbx_seq_one_letter_code
_entity_poly.pdbx_strand_id
1 'polypeptide(L)'
;MEVLFSMKMKKKLVFFFALFIFYLTPSVVNAGAPSGIGGNGTGGIYIDINAAPYTNYANIPTWGQYAYGRSGCAWFASARVNQLTGANCTIYSGKSWYNSAYKNFGFSRGASLQAKALACYENHVSVVESVNGNTVIISEGGYEASNSNANTGYCAIHTITKSALEGPRNGAFLGYVYLGAGGGTPSGSLSYSSINVEWTDTWNALLKGTISNPNGLTVSNVGVKVWDSAGILTVNHSEACGLSTSTVNQQLNIVGEALPTGLRQGETYTFRMWASANGTTYESGTGSFTIKDDQAPVITEISVTDLSETGYTVHCTVTDNFRVDRVQFPTWTLYNEQDDIVPDWATNSQCSGTANGNIYTYRVNISDHNYEMGEYLTHIYAYDPAGNVSNSIVPVQIVMENQKKPEPPKNPENTTNPTIPTKPENTTNPIKPTNPATPTNPATPTNPATPAKPQDTPTSAQDTFTVFFDGNGGTVIGEKSIVRKDNQQLGKLPTAQRKGYLFRGWYIQKVGGKKIVSYTRVSGSGSKTVYAQWEKVVKPKKQTIISLKKQGKGKFKVQYSKISKVKGYEICYSTNRRFKSSTKKVYTSSLSKTVKGLRKNKTYYVRVRGYQIDSTGRKIYGSYSKVKKVKV
;
A
#
# COMPACT_ATOMS: atom_id res chain seq x y z
N MET A 1 69.10 -0.19 29.02
CA MET A 1 67.83 0.04 29.73
C MET A 1 66.71 -0.45 28.82
N GLU A 2 66.61 -1.76 28.59
CA GLU A 2 66.22 -2.85 29.53
C GLU A 2 64.69 -2.94 29.63
N VAL A 3 64.00 -3.97 29.12
CA VAL A 3 64.16 -5.46 29.12
C VAL A 3 63.30 -6.10 30.24
N LEU A 4 62.83 -7.32 29.95
CA LEU A 4 61.94 -8.21 30.69
C LEU A 4 60.42 -8.03 30.48
N PHE A 5 59.62 -9.09 30.31
CA PHE A 5 59.90 -10.43 29.71
C PHE A 5 58.58 -11.18 29.39
N SER A 6 58.70 -12.43 28.94
CA SER A 6 57.62 -13.43 28.76
C SER A 6 56.74 -13.23 27.51
N MET A 7 56.88 -13.98 26.40
CA MET A 7 56.76 -15.45 26.17
C MET A 7 55.29 -15.95 26.13
N LYS A 8 54.87 -16.86 25.21
CA LYS A 8 55.64 -17.65 24.22
C LYS A 8 54.75 -18.25 23.10
N MET A 9 55.21 -18.17 21.84
CA MET A 9 55.12 -19.23 20.78
C MET A 9 53.70 -19.64 20.27
N LYS A 10 53.42 -20.16 19.05
CA LYS A 10 54.14 -20.76 17.89
C LYS A 10 53.38 -20.36 16.59
N LYS A 11 53.87 -20.44 15.34
CA LYS A 11 55.19 -20.64 14.70
C LYS A 11 55.10 -20.19 13.21
N LYS A 12 56.24 -19.76 12.65
CA LYS A 12 56.81 -19.97 11.27
C LYS A 12 55.99 -20.71 10.18
N LEU A 13 56.21 -20.53 8.86
CA LEU A 13 56.97 -19.56 8.01
C LEU A 13 56.77 -19.97 6.51
N VAL A 14 56.87 -19.01 5.58
CA VAL A 14 57.07 -19.11 4.09
C VAL A 14 57.19 -20.50 3.44
N PHE A 15 56.49 -20.74 2.32
CA PHE A 15 57.02 -21.59 1.23
C PHE A 15 56.61 -21.15 -0.20
N PHE A 16 57.25 -21.76 -1.20
CA PHE A 16 57.40 -21.36 -2.61
C PHE A 16 56.15 -21.42 -3.50
N PHE A 17 56.25 -20.69 -4.62
CA PHE A 17 55.45 -20.86 -5.83
C PHE A 17 55.86 -22.16 -6.55
N ALA A 18 54.93 -23.07 -6.81
CA ALA A 18 55.18 -24.30 -7.59
C ALA A 18 53.96 -24.64 -8.45
N LEU A 19 54.15 -24.75 -9.77
CA LEU A 19 53.10 -25.06 -10.73
C LEU A 19 52.87 -26.58 -10.76
N PHE A 20 51.77 -27.06 -10.17
CA PHE A 20 51.37 -28.48 -10.24
C PHE A 20 50.17 -28.66 -11.16
N ILE A 21 50.39 -29.28 -12.33
CA ILE A 21 49.32 -29.68 -13.24
C ILE A 21 48.69 -30.97 -12.68
N PHE A 22 47.58 -30.85 -11.97
CA PHE A 22 46.76 -32.00 -11.62
C PHE A 22 45.87 -32.39 -12.79
N TYR A 23 46.16 -33.55 -13.39
CA TYR A 23 45.19 -34.26 -14.21
C TYR A 23 44.02 -34.71 -13.33
N LEU A 24 42.93 -33.95 -13.34
CA LEU A 24 41.65 -34.38 -12.81
C LEU A 24 41.06 -35.44 -13.74
N THR A 25 41.31 -36.71 -13.42
CA THR A 25 40.40 -37.78 -13.84
C THR A 25 39.03 -37.51 -13.20
N PRO A 26 37.92 -37.61 -13.95
CA PRO A 26 36.60 -37.35 -13.40
C PRO A 26 36.24 -38.46 -12.39
N SER A 27 36.30 -38.15 -11.10
CA SER A 27 35.88 -39.04 -10.03
C SER A 27 34.38 -39.31 -10.12
N VAL A 28 34.00 -40.59 -10.22
CA VAL A 28 32.60 -41.00 -10.42
C VAL A 28 31.79 -40.83 -9.13
N VAL A 29 31.00 -39.76 -9.06
CA VAL A 29 30.09 -39.51 -7.93
C VAL A 29 28.77 -40.26 -8.18
N ASN A 30 28.58 -41.39 -7.49
CA ASN A 30 27.37 -42.18 -7.59
C ASN A 30 26.21 -41.54 -6.81
N ALA A 31 25.18 -41.07 -7.52
CA ALA A 31 23.92 -40.67 -6.92
C ALA A 31 22.89 -41.80 -7.11
N GLY A 32 22.43 -42.40 -6.01
CA GLY A 32 21.40 -43.44 -6.06
C GLY A 32 20.04 -42.87 -6.43
N ALA A 33 19.55 -43.17 -7.64
CA ALA A 33 18.23 -42.76 -8.08
C ALA A 33 17.12 -43.54 -7.33
N PRO A 34 16.10 -42.89 -6.76
CA PRO A 34 14.88 -43.57 -6.33
C PRO A 34 14.18 -44.15 -7.57
N SER A 35 14.19 -45.48 -7.70
CA SER A 35 13.41 -46.27 -8.67
C SER A 35 13.37 -45.75 -10.12
N GLY A 36 14.38 -46.07 -10.94
CA GLY A 36 14.13 -46.21 -12.39
C GLY A 36 15.29 -46.09 -13.38
N ILE A 37 16.39 -45.42 -13.03
CA ILE A 37 17.34 -44.91 -14.04
C ILE A 37 18.79 -45.31 -13.74
N GLY A 38 19.45 -45.92 -14.73
CA GLY A 38 20.88 -46.20 -14.69
C GLY A 38 21.71 -45.15 -15.45
N GLY A 39 22.55 -44.39 -14.76
CA GLY A 39 23.47 -43.42 -15.38
C GLY A 39 23.74 -42.21 -14.49
N ASN A 40 25.01 -41.83 -14.33
CA ASN A 40 25.39 -40.76 -13.40
C ASN A 40 25.26 -39.36 -14.01
N GLY A 41 24.71 -38.43 -13.21
CA GLY A 41 24.67 -37.00 -13.52
C GLY A 41 23.50 -36.60 -14.39
N THR A 42 22.32 -36.44 -13.79
CA THR A 42 21.09 -36.00 -14.49
C THR A 42 21.20 -34.63 -15.16
N GLY A 43 22.13 -33.75 -14.75
CA GLY A 43 22.26 -32.41 -15.33
C GLY A 43 21.01 -31.52 -15.16
N GLY A 44 20.12 -31.85 -14.22
CA GLY A 44 18.81 -31.22 -14.05
C GLY A 44 17.64 -31.94 -14.75
N ILE A 45 17.90 -33.04 -15.47
CA ILE A 45 16.87 -33.85 -16.13
C ILE A 45 16.14 -34.71 -15.10
N TYR A 46 14.86 -34.43 -14.88
CA TYR A 46 13.97 -35.31 -14.13
C TYR A 46 13.13 -36.18 -15.08
N ILE A 47 13.10 -37.47 -14.80
CA ILE A 47 12.29 -38.51 -15.43
C ILE A 47 11.84 -39.42 -14.29
N ASP A 48 10.55 -39.76 -14.26
CA ASP A 48 9.98 -40.75 -13.33
C ASP A 48 9.09 -41.70 -14.14
N ILE A 49 9.56 -42.93 -14.32
CA ILE A 49 8.86 -43.96 -15.09
C ILE A 49 7.62 -44.51 -14.37
N ASN A 50 7.45 -44.18 -13.09
CA ASN A 50 6.33 -44.57 -12.23
C ASN A 50 5.24 -43.48 -12.18
N ALA A 51 5.45 -42.35 -12.85
CA ALA A 51 4.47 -41.27 -13.01
C ALA A 51 3.91 -41.20 -14.44
N ALA A 52 2.82 -40.44 -14.61
CA ALA A 52 2.34 -40.08 -15.95
C ALA A 52 3.34 -39.12 -16.65
N PRO A 53 3.57 -39.23 -17.97
CA PRO A 53 2.87 -40.10 -18.91
C PRO A 53 3.39 -41.55 -18.96
N TYR A 54 4.51 -41.88 -18.32
CA TYR A 54 5.19 -43.18 -18.48
C TYR A 54 4.31 -44.37 -18.09
N THR A 55 3.58 -44.27 -16.98
CA THR A 55 2.59 -45.28 -16.56
C THR A 55 1.44 -45.42 -17.55
N ASN A 56 1.00 -44.33 -18.19
CA ASN A 56 -0.06 -44.38 -19.20
C ASN A 56 0.37 -45.23 -20.41
N TYR A 57 1.62 -45.09 -20.88
CA TYR A 57 2.15 -45.93 -21.97
C TYR A 57 2.42 -47.37 -21.54
N ALA A 58 2.86 -47.61 -20.29
CA ALA A 58 3.06 -48.96 -19.76
C ALA A 58 1.74 -49.74 -19.57
N ASN A 59 0.64 -49.04 -19.30
CA ASN A 59 -0.68 -49.65 -19.10
C ASN A 59 -1.46 -49.92 -20.41
N ILE A 60 -0.88 -49.69 -21.59
CA ILE A 60 -1.54 -49.97 -22.87
C ILE A 60 -1.60 -51.49 -23.11
N PRO A 61 -2.79 -52.14 -23.11
CA PRO A 61 -2.89 -53.60 -22.92
C PRO A 61 -2.23 -54.46 -23.99
N THR A 62 -1.98 -53.94 -25.19
CA THR A 62 -1.41 -54.67 -26.33
C THR A 62 0.11 -54.82 -26.28
N TRP A 63 0.84 -53.86 -25.69
CA TRP A 63 2.31 -53.83 -25.72
C TRP A 63 2.99 -53.05 -24.59
N GLY A 64 2.24 -52.33 -23.74
CA GLY A 64 2.79 -51.51 -22.66
C GLY A 64 3.61 -52.28 -21.63
N GLN A 65 3.32 -53.57 -21.44
CA GLN A 65 4.12 -54.51 -20.63
C GLN A 65 5.60 -54.60 -21.04
N TYR A 66 5.96 -54.18 -22.26
CA TYR A 66 7.34 -54.14 -22.76
C TYR A 66 7.95 -52.72 -22.80
N ALA A 67 7.21 -51.68 -22.38
CA ALA A 67 7.56 -50.27 -22.59
C ALA A 67 8.92 -49.88 -22.00
N TYR A 68 9.29 -50.46 -20.85
CA TYR A 68 10.57 -50.23 -20.17
C TYR A 68 11.43 -51.51 -20.06
N GLY A 69 11.18 -52.50 -20.93
CA GLY A 69 12.00 -53.69 -21.08
C GLY A 69 13.17 -53.52 -22.06
N ARG A 70 13.91 -54.61 -22.33
CA ARG A 70 15.10 -54.67 -23.20
C ARG A 70 14.92 -54.04 -24.59
N SER A 71 13.70 -54.05 -25.15
CA SER A 71 13.38 -53.49 -26.47
C SER A 71 12.58 -52.17 -26.41
N GLY A 72 12.46 -51.55 -25.23
CA GLY A 72 11.53 -50.45 -24.94
C GLY A 72 11.87 -49.07 -25.52
N CYS A 73 12.93 -48.92 -26.32
CA CYS A 73 13.44 -47.63 -26.78
C CYS A 73 12.37 -46.70 -27.36
N ALA A 74 11.51 -47.21 -28.24
CA ALA A 74 10.48 -46.44 -28.90
C ALA A 74 9.32 -46.07 -27.96
N TRP A 75 9.03 -46.90 -26.95
CA TRP A 75 8.00 -46.63 -25.95
C TRP A 75 8.45 -45.62 -24.90
N PHE A 76 9.69 -45.73 -24.44
CA PHE A 76 10.34 -44.68 -23.65
C PHE A 76 10.37 -43.35 -24.41
N ALA A 77 10.78 -43.35 -25.68
CA ALA A 77 10.75 -42.15 -26.51
C ALA A 77 9.33 -41.58 -26.67
N SER A 78 8.31 -42.42 -26.82
CA SER A 78 6.89 -41.98 -26.89
C SER A 78 6.48 -41.23 -25.62
N ALA A 79 6.73 -41.82 -24.45
CA ALA A 79 6.42 -41.20 -23.16
C ALA A 79 7.23 -39.92 -22.89
N ARG A 80 8.52 -39.91 -23.24
CA ARG A 80 9.39 -38.73 -23.06
C ARG A 80 9.01 -37.60 -24.02
N VAL A 81 8.61 -37.89 -25.26
CA VAL A 81 8.06 -36.87 -26.19
C VAL A 81 6.78 -36.27 -25.63
N ASN A 82 5.85 -37.10 -25.15
CA ASN A 82 4.63 -36.65 -24.49
C ASN A 82 4.96 -35.72 -23.31
N GLN A 83 5.90 -36.10 -22.44
CA GLN A 83 6.33 -35.26 -21.31
C GLN A 83 7.00 -33.94 -21.74
N LEU A 84 7.75 -33.92 -22.85
CA LEU A 84 8.49 -32.75 -23.35
C LEU A 84 7.65 -31.78 -24.20
N THR A 85 6.51 -32.23 -24.75
CA THR A 85 5.76 -31.50 -25.80
C THR A 85 4.25 -31.46 -25.60
N GLY A 86 3.68 -32.34 -24.76
CA GLY A 86 2.24 -32.59 -24.69
C GLY A 86 1.67 -33.42 -25.87
N ALA A 87 2.47 -33.75 -26.89
CA ALA A 87 2.01 -34.54 -28.02
C ALA A 87 1.85 -36.02 -27.63
N ASN A 88 0.61 -36.52 -27.64
CA ASN A 88 0.32 -37.93 -27.38
C ASN A 88 0.64 -38.80 -28.61
N CYS A 89 1.93 -38.97 -28.89
CA CYS A 89 2.43 -39.74 -30.03
C CYS A 89 2.77 -41.19 -29.69
N THR A 90 2.69 -42.06 -30.70
CA THR A 90 3.02 -43.49 -30.62
C THR A 90 4.16 -43.78 -31.58
N ILE A 91 5.36 -44.00 -31.05
CA ILE A 91 6.57 -44.29 -31.82
C ILE A 91 6.76 -45.80 -31.88
N TYR A 92 6.65 -46.39 -33.07
CA TYR A 92 6.80 -47.85 -33.26
C TYR A 92 8.26 -48.29 -33.49
N SER A 93 9.08 -47.46 -34.14
CA SER A 93 10.52 -47.67 -34.32
C SER A 93 11.22 -46.40 -34.79
N GLY A 94 12.53 -46.25 -34.55
CA GLY A 94 13.30 -45.10 -35.06
C GLY A 94 13.19 -44.92 -36.57
N LYS A 95 13.23 -46.02 -37.35
CA LYS A 95 13.11 -46.01 -38.81
C LYS A 95 11.72 -45.60 -39.32
N SER A 96 10.65 -46.12 -38.73
CA SER A 96 9.28 -45.71 -39.09
C SER A 96 9.00 -44.25 -38.69
N TRP A 97 9.50 -43.84 -37.53
CA TRP A 97 9.35 -42.49 -37.03
C TRP A 97 10.10 -41.47 -37.87
N TYR A 98 11.36 -41.75 -38.26
CA TYR A 98 12.17 -40.86 -39.08
C TYR A 98 11.68 -40.76 -40.53
N ASN A 99 11.10 -41.83 -41.08
CA ASN A 99 10.69 -41.86 -42.49
C ASN A 99 9.38 -41.09 -42.75
N SER A 100 8.35 -41.26 -41.91
CA SER A 100 7.03 -40.68 -42.17
C SER A 100 6.25 -40.23 -40.94
N ALA A 101 6.21 -41.03 -39.87
CA ALA A 101 5.20 -40.84 -38.81
C ALA A 101 5.33 -39.50 -38.04
N TYR A 102 6.54 -38.95 -37.94
CA TYR A 102 6.79 -37.63 -37.33
C TYR A 102 5.88 -36.50 -37.85
N LYS A 103 5.55 -36.52 -39.16
CA LYS A 103 4.75 -35.46 -39.82
C LYS A 103 3.34 -35.35 -39.25
N ASN A 104 2.77 -36.48 -38.82
CA ASN A 104 1.39 -36.56 -38.32
C ASN A 104 1.21 -35.81 -36.98
N PHE A 105 2.30 -35.42 -36.33
CA PHE A 105 2.33 -34.73 -35.04
C PHE A 105 2.97 -33.33 -35.15
N GLY A 106 3.08 -32.77 -36.37
CA GLY A 106 3.64 -31.45 -36.62
C GLY A 106 5.17 -31.34 -36.49
N PHE A 107 5.86 -32.44 -36.18
CA PHE A 107 7.31 -32.47 -36.11
C PHE A 107 7.97 -32.43 -37.50
N SER A 108 9.27 -32.13 -37.51
CA SER A 108 10.12 -32.08 -38.70
C SER A 108 11.44 -32.84 -38.48
N ARG A 109 12.28 -33.03 -39.52
CA ARG A 109 13.49 -33.85 -39.46
C ARG A 109 14.69 -33.26 -40.19
N GLY A 110 15.90 -33.70 -39.88
CA GLY A 110 17.14 -33.26 -40.54
C GLY A 110 18.42 -33.85 -39.93
N ALA A 111 19.58 -33.29 -40.27
CA ALA A 111 20.91 -33.80 -39.87
C ALA A 111 21.67 -32.89 -38.88
N SER A 112 21.02 -31.86 -38.32
CA SER A 112 21.67 -30.95 -37.35
C SER A 112 21.41 -31.43 -35.92
N LEU A 113 22.46 -31.68 -35.15
CA LEU A 113 22.33 -31.96 -33.73
C LEU A 113 21.67 -30.77 -32.99
N GLN A 114 20.57 -31.02 -32.29
CA GLN A 114 19.85 -30.06 -31.45
C GLN A 114 19.34 -30.73 -30.18
N ALA A 115 19.20 -29.95 -29.10
CA ALA A 115 18.43 -30.37 -27.92
C ALA A 115 16.93 -30.39 -28.22
N LYS A 116 16.16 -31.20 -27.49
CA LYS A 116 14.75 -31.53 -27.80
C LYS A 116 14.60 -32.12 -29.21
N ALA A 117 15.34 -33.19 -29.47
CA ALA A 117 15.22 -34.00 -30.68
C ALA A 117 15.20 -35.49 -30.33
N LEU A 118 14.79 -36.33 -31.28
CA LEU A 118 15.03 -37.77 -31.29
C LEU A 118 16.18 -38.04 -32.26
N ALA A 119 17.24 -38.69 -31.79
CA ALA A 119 18.20 -39.34 -32.67
C ALA A 119 17.61 -40.69 -33.09
N CYS A 120 17.36 -40.87 -34.39
CA CYS A 120 16.72 -42.06 -34.94
C CYS A 120 17.74 -42.97 -35.63
N TYR A 121 17.64 -44.27 -35.37
CA TYR A 121 18.45 -45.32 -35.99
C TYR A 121 17.52 -46.37 -36.59
N GLU A 122 18.06 -47.36 -37.29
CA GLU A 122 17.24 -48.39 -37.93
C GLU A 122 16.39 -49.21 -36.94
N ASN A 123 16.99 -49.67 -35.83
CA ASN A 123 16.29 -50.47 -34.81
C ASN A 123 16.37 -49.84 -33.40
N HIS A 124 16.60 -48.52 -33.32
CA HIS A 124 16.72 -47.80 -32.05
C HIS A 124 16.24 -46.34 -32.15
N VAL A 125 16.00 -45.71 -31.00
CA VAL A 125 15.74 -44.27 -30.88
C VAL A 125 16.13 -43.77 -29.48
N SER A 126 16.76 -42.60 -29.42
CA SER A 126 17.18 -41.94 -28.17
C SER A 126 16.81 -40.45 -28.19
N VAL A 127 16.43 -39.88 -27.04
CA VAL A 127 16.03 -38.47 -26.91
C VAL A 127 17.27 -37.61 -26.61
N VAL A 128 17.48 -36.53 -27.37
CA VAL A 128 18.51 -35.54 -27.13
C VAL A 128 18.00 -34.48 -26.17
N GLU A 129 18.50 -34.52 -24.93
CA GLU A 129 18.04 -33.69 -23.81
C GLU A 129 18.76 -32.35 -23.78
N SER A 130 20.08 -32.34 -23.97
CA SER A 130 20.88 -31.11 -24.05
C SER A 130 22.12 -31.27 -24.94
N VAL A 131 22.62 -30.15 -25.47
CA VAL A 131 23.80 -30.08 -26.34
C VAL A 131 24.67 -28.92 -25.85
N ASN A 132 25.96 -29.18 -25.60
CA ASN A 132 26.95 -28.18 -25.22
C ASN A 132 28.28 -28.45 -25.95
N GLY A 133 28.49 -27.75 -27.06
CA GLY A 133 29.62 -27.97 -27.95
C GLY A 133 29.62 -29.39 -28.53
N ASN A 134 30.65 -30.19 -28.24
CA ASN A 134 30.74 -31.59 -28.64
C ASN A 134 30.06 -32.56 -27.63
N THR A 135 29.69 -32.08 -26.45
CA THR A 135 29.10 -32.87 -25.37
C THR A 135 27.57 -32.88 -25.50
N VAL A 136 26.97 -34.06 -25.41
CA VAL A 136 25.53 -34.26 -25.59
C VAL A 136 25.00 -35.09 -24.43
N ILE A 137 23.89 -34.64 -23.82
CA ILE A 137 23.15 -35.47 -22.86
C ILE A 137 21.92 -36.04 -23.58
N ILE A 138 21.75 -37.36 -23.46
CA ILE A 138 20.61 -38.08 -24.03
C ILE A 138 19.91 -38.92 -22.96
N SER A 139 18.63 -39.22 -23.19
CA SER A 139 17.87 -40.23 -22.45
C SER A 139 17.33 -41.31 -23.40
N GLU A 140 17.32 -42.57 -22.96
CA GLU A 140 16.86 -43.69 -23.78
C GLU A 140 16.33 -44.86 -22.96
N GLY A 141 15.48 -45.68 -23.59
CA GLY A 141 14.99 -46.95 -23.06
C GLY A 141 15.50 -48.14 -23.85
N GLY A 142 15.37 -49.35 -23.30
CA GLY A 142 15.92 -50.57 -23.90
C GLY A 142 17.45 -50.65 -23.85
N TYR A 143 18.08 -49.96 -22.91
CA TYR A 143 19.54 -49.95 -22.77
C TYR A 143 20.02 -50.95 -21.71
N GLU A 144 20.90 -51.88 -22.09
CA GLU A 144 21.58 -52.77 -21.15
C GLU A 144 22.88 -52.15 -20.65
N ALA A 145 22.81 -51.54 -19.47
CA ALA A 145 23.99 -51.24 -18.67
C ALA A 145 24.29 -52.45 -17.77
N SER A 146 25.55 -52.62 -17.35
CA SER A 146 25.96 -53.69 -16.40
C SER A 146 25.22 -53.67 -15.05
N ASN A 147 24.46 -52.61 -14.77
CA ASN A 147 23.76 -52.36 -13.52
C ASN A 147 22.22 -52.22 -13.70
N SER A 148 21.66 -52.53 -14.88
CA SER A 148 20.20 -52.46 -15.11
C SER A 148 19.48 -53.62 -14.41
N ASN A 149 18.93 -53.36 -13.22
CA ASN A 149 18.10 -54.33 -12.49
C ASN A 149 16.70 -54.43 -13.14
N ALA A 150 16.18 -55.65 -13.31
CA ALA A 150 14.83 -55.89 -13.80
C ALA A 150 13.76 -55.13 -12.98
N ASN A 151 13.98 -54.96 -11.68
CA ASN A 151 13.08 -54.25 -10.76
C ASN A 151 13.08 -52.72 -10.94
N THR A 152 13.92 -52.16 -11.80
CA THR A 152 13.99 -50.72 -12.08
C THR A 152 13.73 -50.35 -13.54
N GLY A 153 13.54 -51.32 -14.43
CA GLY A 153 13.40 -51.06 -15.87
C GLY A 153 14.71 -50.66 -16.56
N TYR A 154 14.67 -50.61 -17.89
CA TYR A 154 15.83 -50.48 -18.77
C TYR A 154 15.94 -49.09 -19.38
N CYS A 155 15.88 -48.03 -18.56
CA CYS A 155 16.09 -46.66 -19.02
C CYS A 155 17.33 -46.00 -18.41
N ALA A 156 17.96 -45.13 -19.19
CA ALA A 156 19.27 -44.58 -18.91
C ALA A 156 19.39 -43.12 -19.37
N ILE A 157 20.30 -42.39 -18.72
CA ILE A 157 20.72 -41.04 -19.12
C ILE A 157 22.23 -41.10 -19.36
N HIS A 158 22.68 -40.67 -20.53
CA HIS A 158 24.09 -40.73 -20.93
C HIS A 158 24.61 -39.34 -21.30
N THR A 159 25.85 -39.05 -20.90
CA THR A 159 26.65 -37.96 -21.49
C THR A 159 27.62 -38.57 -22.48
N ILE A 160 27.51 -38.21 -23.76
CA ILE A 160 28.32 -38.75 -24.87
C ILE A 160 28.81 -37.63 -25.81
N THR A 161 29.70 -37.96 -26.75
CA THR A 161 30.09 -37.01 -27.81
C THR A 161 29.08 -37.00 -28.95
N LYS A 162 29.06 -35.92 -29.75
CA LYS A 162 28.32 -35.89 -31.02
C LYS A 162 28.65 -37.09 -31.91
N SER A 163 29.94 -37.42 -32.05
CA SER A 163 30.40 -38.56 -32.87
C SER A 163 29.95 -39.94 -32.36
N ALA A 164 29.76 -40.10 -31.05
CA ALA A 164 29.22 -41.33 -30.47
C ALA A 164 27.69 -41.43 -30.63
N LEU A 165 27.00 -40.29 -30.72
CA LEU A 165 25.55 -40.22 -30.99
C LEU A 165 25.23 -40.51 -32.46
N GLU A 166 25.99 -39.94 -33.39
CA GLU A 166 25.80 -40.14 -34.84
C GLU A 166 26.40 -41.48 -35.34
N GLY A 167 27.02 -42.26 -34.44
CA GLY A 167 27.51 -43.61 -34.72
C GLY A 167 26.41 -44.69 -34.72
N PRO A 168 26.75 -45.94 -35.08
CA PRO A 168 25.79 -47.03 -35.12
C PRO A 168 25.38 -47.46 -33.70
N ARG A 169 24.07 -47.39 -33.39
CA ARG A 169 23.48 -47.81 -32.11
C ARG A 169 22.29 -48.72 -32.39
N ASN A 170 22.54 -50.04 -32.40
CA ASN A 170 21.61 -51.08 -32.86
C ASN A 170 21.06 -50.82 -34.28
N GLY A 171 21.91 -50.39 -35.20
CA GLY A 171 21.56 -50.06 -36.60
C GLY A 171 22.25 -48.78 -37.07
N ALA A 172 22.12 -48.46 -38.36
CA ALA A 172 22.65 -47.20 -38.90
C ALA A 172 21.91 -45.99 -38.31
N PHE A 173 22.62 -44.89 -38.04
CA PHE A 173 22.03 -43.61 -37.71
C PHE A 173 21.35 -43.02 -38.96
N LEU A 174 20.13 -42.52 -38.82
CA LEU A 174 19.30 -42.03 -39.92
C LEU A 174 19.22 -40.50 -39.95
N GLY A 175 19.28 -39.87 -38.78
CA GLY A 175 19.12 -38.42 -38.59
C GLY A 175 18.30 -38.09 -37.34
N TYR A 176 17.94 -36.81 -37.22
CA TYR A 176 17.17 -36.25 -36.11
C TYR A 176 15.72 -35.97 -36.51
N VAL A 177 14.77 -36.26 -35.61
CA VAL A 177 13.40 -35.70 -35.63
C VAL A 177 13.28 -34.69 -34.49
N TYR A 178 12.82 -33.48 -34.75
CA TYR A 178 12.89 -32.40 -33.76
C TYR A 178 11.56 -32.21 -33.03
N LEU A 179 11.64 -32.07 -31.71
CA LEU A 179 10.51 -32.05 -30.77
C LEU A 179 10.19 -30.64 -30.27
N GLY A 180 11.17 -29.74 -30.31
CA GLY A 180 10.95 -28.30 -30.16
C GLY A 180 10.73 -27.62 -31.51
N ALA A 181 10.23 -26.37 -31.47
CA ALA A 181 10.20 -25.49 -32.63
C ALA A 181 11.64 -25.11 -33.04
N GLY A 182 12.27 -25.95 -33.87
CA GLY A 182 13.66 -25.78 -34.32
C GLY A 182 14.11 -26.69 -35.47
N GLY A 183 13.26 -27.62 -35.92
CA GLY A 183 13.64 -28.67 -36.86
C GLY A 183 13.72 -28.26 -38.32
N GLY A 184 14.69 -27.39 -38.62
CA GLY A 184 14.63 -26.54 -39.80
C GLY A 184 13.57 -25.46 -39.60
N THR A 185 13.87 -24.25 -40.04
CA THR A 185 12.92 -23.13 -40.02
C THR A 185 11.70 -23.49 -40.87
N PRO A 186 10.48 -23.63 -40.31
CA PRO A 186 9.29 -23.53 -41.12
C PRO A 186 9.31 -22.13 -41.73
N SER A 187 9.11 -21.99 -43.04
CA SER A 187 9.01 -20.69 -43.69
C SER A 187 7.86 -19.92 -43.04
N GLY A 188 8.18 -19.08 -42.06
CA GLY A 188 7.19 -18.73 -41.03
C GLY A 188 7.69 -18.27 -39.66
N SER A 189 8.70 -18.92 -39.05
CA SER A 189 8.94 -18.88 -37.58
C SER A 189 8.79 -17.52 -36.87
N LEU A 190 7.93 -17.46 -35.86
CA LEU A 190 7.76 -16.30 -34.98
C LEU A 190 8.85 -16.25 -33.89
N SER A 191 9.15 -15.07 -33.36
CA SER A 191 10.00 -14.91 -32.16
C SER A 191 9.62 -13.69 -31.32
N TYR A 192 9.74 -13.79 -29.99
CA TYR A 192 9.48 -12.67 -29.07
C TYR A 192 10.72 -11.79 -28.84
N SER A 193 10.49 -10.50 -28.80
CA SER A 193 11.43 -9.43 -28.45
C SER A 193 10.73 -8.39 -27.57
N SER A 194 11.48 -7.47 -26.97
CA SER A 194 10.92 -6.36 -26.15
C SER A 194 9.91 -6.82 -25.08
N ILE A 195 10.18 -7.96 -24.42
CA ILE A 195 9.36 -8.46 -23.33
C ILE A 195 9.61 -7.57 -22.12
N ASN A 196 8.69 -6.66 -21.81
CA ASN A 196 8.87 -5.68 -20.73
C ASN A 196 7.57 -5.39 -19.98
N VAL A 197 7.71 -4.97 -18.74
CA VAL A 197 6.61 -4.41 -17.94
C VAL A 197 6.77 -2.90 -17.95
N GLU A 198 5.81 -2.17 -18.54
CA GLU A 198 5.92 -0.70 -18.67
C GLU A 198 5.60 0.03 -17.37
N TRP A 199 4.58 -0.46 -16.67
CA TRP A 199 4.22 -0.01 -15.34
C TRP A 199 3.71 -1.18 -14.51
N THR A 200 4.07 -1.15 -13.24
CA THR A 200 3.49 -1.90 -12.14
C THR A 200 2.93 -0.86 -11.18
N ASP A 201 1.71 -1.04 -10.72
CA ASP A 201 1.22 -0.33 -9.55
C ASP A 201 1.07 -1.31 -8.37
N THR A 202 -0.04 -1.22 -7.67
CA THR A 202 -0.36 -1.78 -6.36
C THR A 202 -1.31 -2.98 -6.46
N TRP A 203 -1.88 -3.18 -7.65
CA TRP A 203 -2.89 -4.19 -7.97
C TRP A 203 -2.82 -4.63 -9.44
N ASN A 204 -2.07 -3.94 -10.29
CA ASN A 204 -2.11 -4.11 -11.75
C ASN A 204 -0.72 -3.93 -12.38
N ALA A 205 -0.55 -4.47 -13.59
CA ALA A 205 0.64 -4.28 -14.40
C ALA A 205 0.32 -4.34 -15.90
N LEU A 206 1.05 -3.56 -16.69
CA LEU A 206 1.00 -3.61 -18.16
C LEU A 206 2.19 -4.40 -18.70
N LEU A 207 1.92 -5.62 -19.13
CA LEU A 207 2.88 -6.47 -19.83
C LEU A 207 2.87 -6.12 -21.32
N LYS A 208 4.05 -6.06 -21.95
CA LYS A 208 4.18 -5.91 -23.40
C LYS A 208 5.26 -6.81 -23.98
N GLY A 209 5.09 -7.14 -25.26
CA GLY A 209 6.04 -7.89 -26.07
C GLY A 209 5.84 -7.62 -27.55
N THR A 210 6.92 -7.74 -28.32
CA THR A 210 6.92 -7.55 -29.77
C THR A 210 7.29 -8.86 -30.44
N ILE A 211 6.32 -9.44 -31.16
CA ILE A 211 6.49 -10.65 -31.96
C ILE A 211 7.07 -10.24 -33.31
N SER A 212 8.27 -10.71 -33.62
CA SER A 212 8.81 -10.67 -34.98
C SER A 212 8.21 -11.80 -35.81
N ASN A 213 7.68 -11.45 -36.99
CA ASN A 213 7.00 -12.36 -37.92
C ASN A 213 7.57 -12.14 -39.34
N PRO A 214 8.88 -12.36 -39.57
CA PRO A 214 9.57 -11.90 -40.78
C PRO A 214 9.03 -12.53 -42.09
N ASN A 215 8.25 -13.59 -41.99
CA ASN A 215 7.67 -14.34 -43.10
C ASN A 215 6.15 -14.10 -43.29
N GLY A 216 5.53 -13.24 -42.47
CA GLY A 216 4.13 -12.85 -42.63
C GLY A 216 3.09 -13.95 -42.36
N LEU A 217 3.36 -14.87 -41.42
CA LEU A 217 2.35 -15.86 -41.02
C LEU A 217 1.13 -15.18 -40.42
N THR A 218 -0.06 -15.72 -40.69
CA THR A 218 -1.27 -15.36 -39.95
C THR A 218 -1.14 -15.84 -38.50
N VAL A 219 -0.86 -14.92 -37.59
CA VAL A 219 -0.97 -15.12 -36.15
C VAL A 219 -2.45 -15.16 -35.82
N SER A 220 -3.00 -16.34 -35.50
CA SER A 220 -4.43 -16.48 -35.19
C SER A 220 -4.76 -15.85 -33.84
N ASN A 221 -3.91 -16.11 -32.85
CA ASN A 221 -4.10 -15.74 -31.45
C ASN A 221 -2.80 -15.29 -30.81
N VAL A 222 -2.91 -14.43 -29.82
CA VAL A 222 -1.86 -14.17 -28.84
C VAL A 222 -2.45 -14.26 -27.44
N GLY A 223 -1.61 -14.48 -26.43
CA GLY A 223 -2.05 -14.57 -25.04
C GLY A 223 -0.92 -14.42 -24.04
N VAL A 224 -1.26 -14.37 -22.75
CA VAL A 224 -0.29 -14.25 -21.66
C VAL A 224 -0.73 -15.14 -20.50
N LYS A 225 0.24 -15.88 -19.96
CA LYS A 225 0.12 -16.66 -18.73
C LYS A 225 0.88 -15.94 -17.62
N VAL A 226 0.29 -15.80 -16.44
CA VAL A 226 0.91 -15.21 -15.26
C VAL A 226 0.72 -16.14 -14.06
N TRP A 227 1.80 -16.43 -13.35
CA TRP A 227 1.85 -17.27 -12.16
C TRP A 227 2.31 -16.43 -10.96
N ASP A 228 1.78 -16.71 -9.76
CA ASP A 228 2.26 -16.12 -8.51
C ASP A 228 3.55 -16.78 -7.99
N SER A 229 4.07 -16.33 -6.84
CA SER A 229 5.29 -16.89 -6.24
C SER A 229 5.16 -18.34 -5.76
N ALA A 230 3.94 -18.86 -5.60
CA ALA A 230 3.67 -20.27 -5.33
C ALA A 230 3.62 -21.12 -6.61
N GLY A 231 3.76 -20.49 -7.79
CA GLY A 231 3.67 -21.16 -9.09
C GLY A 231 2.23 -21.45 -9.53
N ILE A 232 1.23 -20.85 -8.89
CA ILE A 232 -0.19 -21.02 -9.25
C ILE A 232 -0.52 -20.08 -10.41
N LEU A 233 -1.05 -20.65 -11.50
CA LEU A 233 -1.49 -19.92 -12.69
C LEU A 233 -2.65 -19.00 -12.31
N THR A 234 -2.35 -17.72 -12.11
CA THR A 234 -3.31 -16.69 -11.67
C THR A 234 -4.03 -16.06 -12.88
N VAL A 235 -3.36 -16.00 -14.04
CA VAL A 235 -3.91 -15.44 -15.27
C VAL A 235 -3.59 -16.34 -16.45
N ASN A 236 -4.58 -16.60 -17.31
CA ASN A 236 -4.41 -17.28 -18.59
C ASN A 236 -5.28 -16.57 -19.63
N HIS A 237 -4.81 -15.42 -20.12
CA HIS A 237 -5.54 -14.58 -21.07
C HIS A 237 -5.19 -14.93 -22.51
N SER A 238 -6.15 -14.85 -23.42
CA SER A 238 -5.93 -14.97 -24.86
C SER A 238 -6.91 -14.12 -25.67
N GLU A 239 -6.40 -13.59 -26.78
CA GLU A 239 -7.15 -12.80 -27.76
C GLU A 239 -6.98 -13.42 -29.16
N ALA A 240 -7.92 -13.16 -30.06
CA ALA A 240 -7.81 -13.50 -31.48
C ALA A 240 -7.44 -12.23 -32.25
N CYS A 241 -6.37 -12.29 -33.06
CA CYS A 241 -5.85 -11.12 -33.77
C CYS A 241 -5.84 -11.28 -35.30
N GLY A 242 -5.59 -12.49 -35.82
CA GLY A 242 -5.60 -12.76 -37.27
C GLY A 242 -4.54 -12.01 -38.08
N LEU A 243 -3.47 -11.53 -37.44
CA LEU A 243 -2.50 -10.60 -38.04
C LEU A 243 -1.39 -11.32 -38.82
N SER A 244 -1.20 -10.94 -40.08
CA SER A 244 -0.10 -11.38 -40.96
C SER A 244 1.02 -10.34 -41.14
N THR A 245 1.04 -9.30 -40.30
CA THR A 245 2.06 -8.24 -40.35
C THR A 245 3.44 -8.76 -39.95
N SER A 246 4.49 -8.18 -40.53
CA SER A 246 5.90 -8.55 -40.28
C SER A 246 6.36 -8.38 -38.82
N THR A 247 5.57 -7.66 -38.03
CA THR A 247 5.69 -7.51 -36.58
C THR A 247 4.29 -7.41 -36.00
N VAL A 248 4.05 -8.05 -34.85
CA VAL A 248 2.82 -7.92 -34.05
C VAL A 248 3.22 -7.43 -32.66
N ASN A 249 2.64 -6.32 -32.22
CA ASN A 249 2.81 -5.84 -30.84
C ASN A 249 1.67 -6.37 -29.99
N GLN A 250 2.03 -6.99 -28.87
CA GLN A 250 1.10 -7.54 -27.88
C GLN A 250 1.21 -6.75 -26.58
N GLN A 251 0.08 -6.54 -25.91
CA GLN A 251 0.03 -5.99 -24.56
C GLN A 251 -1.02 -6.71 -23.71
N LEU A 252 -0.92 -6.60 -22.39
CA LEU A 252 -1.98 -7.00 -21.46
C LEU A 252 -1.97 -6.09 -20.23
N ASN A 253 -3.06 -5.34 -20.04
CA ASN A 253 -3.44 -4.70 -18.78
C ASN A 253 -4.13 -5.76 -17.92
N ILE A 254 -3.37 -6.37 -17.01
CA ILE A 254 -3.79 -7.62 -16.34
C ILE A 254 -5.17 -7.49 -15.68
N VAL A 255 -5.43 -6.42 -14.92
CA VAL A 255 -6.70 -6.26 -14.21
C VAL A 255 -7.83 -5.79 -15.11
N GLY A 256 -7.54 -4.92 -16.08
CA GLY A 256 -8.53 -4.43 -17.03
C GLY A 256 -9.08 -5.51 -17.97
N GLU A 257 -8.29 -6.55 -18.24
CA GLU A 257 -8.57 -7.49 -19.34
C GLU A 257 -8.57 -8.98 -18.91
N ALA A 258 -8.10 -9.33 -17.71
CA ALA A 258 -7.93 -10.74 -17.33
C ALA A 258 -8.10 -11.11 -15.84
N LEU A 259 -7.89 -10.19 -14.90
CA LEU A 259 -7.99 -10.44 -13.46
C LEU A 259 -8.71 -9.29 -12.72
N PRO A 260 -10.03 -9.11 -12.88
CA PRO A 260 -10.78 -7.99 -12.30
C PRO A 260 -10.70 -7.88 -10.76
N THR A 261 -10.29 -8.95 -10.07
CA THR A 261 -10.08 -8.98 -8.61
C THR A 261 -8.81 -8.25 -8.14
N GLY A 262 -7.92 -7.86 -9.07
CA GLY A 262 -6.60 -7.32 -8.73
C GLY A 262 -5.55 -8.39 -8.47
N LEU A 263 -4.29 -7.98 -8.63
CA LEU A 263 -3.09 -8.70 -8.18
C LEU A 263 -2.80 -8.38 -6.70
N ARG A 264 -2.07 -9.25 -6.03
CA ARG A 264 -1.77 -9.15 -4.60
C ARG A 264 -0.61 -8.18 -4.34
N GLN A 265 -0.76 -7.28 -3.36
CA GLN A 265 0.30 -6.38 -2.94
C GLN A 265 1.49 -7.14 -2.35
N GLY A 266 2.72 -6.75 -2.73
CA GLY A 266 3.97 -7.41 -2.31
C GLY A 266 4.27 -8.73 -3.03
N GLU A 267 3.34 -9.26 -3.81
CA GLU A 267 3.47 -10.52 -4.53
C GLU A 267 4.43 -10.39 -5.71
N THR A 268 5.22 -11.44 -5.97
CA THR A 268 6.11 -11.50 -7.12
C THR A 268 5.57 -12.50 -8.13
N TYR A 269 5.12 -11.97 -9.26
CA TYR A 269 4.56 -12.73 -10.37
C TYR A 269 5.63 -13.05 -11.42
N THR A 270 5.50 -14.22 -12.03
CA THR A 270 6.23 -14.59 -13.25
C THR A 270 5.26 -14.68 -14.42
N PHE A 271 5.70 -14.41 -15.65
CA PHE A 271 4.82 -14.43 -16.82
C PHE A 271 5.50 -14.94 -18.09
N ARG A 272 4.70 -15.43 -19.02
CA ARG A 272 5.08 -15.71 -20.41
C ARG A 272 3.99 -15.24 -21.35
N MET A 273 4.41 -14.57 -22.42
CA MET A 273 3.56 -14.23 -23.56
C MET A 273 3.64 -15.38 -24.57
N TRP A 274 2.61 -15.56 -25.40
CA TRP A 274 2.60 -16.59 -26.44
C TRP A 274 1.78 -16.17 -27.65
N ALA A 275 2.16 -16.68 -28.82
CA ALA A 275 1.49 -16.46 -30.10
C ALA A 275 1.23 -17.79 -30.81
N SER A 276 0.09 -17.94 -31.50
CA SER A 276 -0.24 -19.12 -32.29
C SER A 276 -0.29 -18.77 -33.78
N ALA A 277 0.41 -19.54 -34.61
CA ALA A 277 0.34 -19.46 -36.06
C ALA A 277 0.50 -20.86 -36.68
N ASN A 278 -0.30 -21.18 -37.70
CA ASN A 278 -0.32 -22.50 -38.36
C ASN A 278 -0.41 -23.69 -37.39
N GLY A 279 -1.22 -23.56 -36.32
CA GLY A 279 -1.37 -24.59 -35.28
C GLY A 279 -0.17 -24.75 -34.33
N THR A 280 0.88 -23.94 -34.48
CA THR A 280 2.08 -23.96 -33.64
C THR A 280 2.07 -22.79 -32.67
N THR A 281 2.25 -23.07 -31.38
CA THR A 281 2.40 -22.05 -30.33
C THR A 281 3.86 -21.71 -30.09
N TYR A 282 4.17 -20.41 -30.11
CA TYR A 282 5.48 -19.83 -29.86
C TYR A 282 5.42 -19.08 -28.52
N GLU A 283 6.07 -19.57 -27.47
CA GLU A 283 6.15 -18.87 -26.17
C GLU A 283 7.34 -17.90 -26.10
N SER A 284 7.21 -16.86 -25.28
CA SER A 284 8.29 -15.97 -24.88
C SER A 284 9.19 -16.60 -23.82
N GLY A 285 10.36 -15.98 -23.56
CA GLY A 285 11.08 -16.21 -22.31
C GLY A 285 10.24 -15.80 -21.10
N THR A 286 10.53 -16.37 -19.93
CA THR A 286 9.87 -15.98 -18.67
C THR A 286 10.31 -14.58 -18.25
N GLY A 287 9.35 -13.66 -18.07
CA GLY A 287 9.54 -12.40 -17.36
C GLY A 287 9.03 -12.48 -15.92
N SER A 288 9.30 -11.45 -15.12
CA SER A 288 8.75 -11.30 -13.76
C SER A 288 8.55 -9.85 -13.36
N PHE A 289 7.72 -9.62 -12.35
CA PHE A 289 7.49 -8.33 -11.71
C PHE A 289 7.00 -8.50 -10.27
N THR A 290 7.21 -7.51 -9.43
CA THR A 290 6.67 -7.46 -8.05
C THR A 290 5.69 -6.31 -7.95
N ILE A 291 4.50 -6.57 -7.42
CA ILE A 291 3.49 -5.53 -7.16
C ILE A 291 3.89 -4.80 -5.87
N LYS A 292 3.92 -3.46 -5.92
CA LYS A 292 4.38 -2.66 -4.77
C LYS A 292 3.78 -1.26 -4.76
N ASP A 293 2.87 -1.02 -3.83
CA ASP A 293 2.62 0.31 -3.30
C ASP A 293 3.77 0.82 -2.40
N ASP A 294 4.11 2.10 -2.52
CA ASP A 294 5.00 2.84 -1.61
C ASP A 294 4.58 4.30 -1.37
N GLN A 295 3.33 4.61 -1.71
CA GLN A 295 2.69 5.89 -1.42
C GLN A 295 1.70 5.69 -0.27
N ALA A 296 1.58 6.69 0.59
CA ALA A 296 0.64 6.65 1.72
C ALA A 296 -0.67 7.37 1.35
N PRO A 297 -1.83 6.92 1.87
CA PRO A 297 -3.11 7.58 1.68
C PRO A 297 -3.06 9.08 2.02
N VAL A 298 -3.91 9.87 1.36
CA VAL A 298 -3.93 11.34 1.48
C VAL A 298 -5.21 11.78 2.17
N ILE A 299 -5.11 12.18 3.45
CA ILE A 299 -6.21 12.73 4.25
C ILE A 299 -6.38 14.23 3.94
N THR A 300 -7.60 14.64 3.58
CA THR A 300 -7.99 16.01 3.24
C THR A 300 -9.37 16.37 3.77
N GLU A 301 -9.80 17.63 3.59
CA GLU A 301 -11.18 18.10 3.80
C GLU A 301 -11.78 17.80 5.19
N ILE A 302 -10.91 17.74 6.21
CA ILE A 302 -11.28 17.47 7.60
C ILE A 302 -12.22 18.55 8.11
N SER A 303 -13.40 18.13 8.56
CA SER A 303 -14.44 18.98 9.15
C SER A 303 -15.14 18.27 10.31
N VAL A 304 -15.84 19.04 11.13
CA VAL A 304 -16.62 18.53 12.28
C VAL A 304 -18.01 19.14 12.25
N THR A 305 -18.99 18.30 12.58
CA THR A 305 -20.44 18.54 12.61
C THR A 305 -21.02 17.98 13.92
N ASP A 306 -22.30 18.22 14.17
CA ASP A 306 -23.08 17.61 15.26
C ASP A 306 -22.44 17.70 16.67
N LEU A 307 -21.70 18.78 16.92
CA LEU A 307 -21.09 19.06 18.22
C LEU A 307 -22.19 19.42 19.23
N SER A 308 -22.36 18.54 20.21
CA SER A 308 -23.35 18.62 21.28
C SER A 308 -22.73 18.12 22.60
N GLU A 309 -23.49 18.19 23.69
CA GLU A 309 -23.15 17.52 24.95
C GLU A 309 -23.07 15.98 24.84
N THR A 310 -23.48 15.38 23.71
CA THR A 310 -23.35 13.94 23.44
C THR A 310 -22.15 13.59 22.56
N GLY A 311 -21.27 14.54 22.23
CA GLY A 311 -20.07 14.35 21.41
C GLY A 311 -20.12 15.09 20.08
N TYR A 312 -19.43 14.59 19.05
CA TYR A 312 -19.34 15.24 17.73
C TYR A 312 -19.08 14.27 16.59
N THR A 313 -19.41 14.67 15.37
CA THR A 313 -19.21 13.89 14.15
C THR A 313 -18.03 14.45 13.34
N VAL A 314 -17.04 13.62 13.04
CA VAL A 314 -15.86 13.97 12.21
C VAL A 314 -16.09 13.48 10.78
N HIS A 315 -15.80 14.33 9.81
CA HIS A 315 -15.74 13.95 8.39
C HIS A 315 -14.36 14.26 7.80
N CYS A 316 -13.89 13.43 6.88
CA CYS A 316 -12.72 13.74 6.04
C CYS A 316 -12.79 13.04 4.68
N THR A 317 -12.11 13.59 3.69
CA THR A 317 -11.91 12.95 2.38
C THR A 317 -10.55 12.25 2.40
N VAL A 318 -10.53 10.92 2.28
CA VAL A 318 -9.30 10.12 2.19
C VAL A 318 -9.22 9.48 0.82
N THR A 319 -8.17 9.80 0.09
CA THR A 319 -7.89 9.23 -1.24
C THR A 319 -6.56 8.49 -1.22
N ASP A 320 -6.44 7.49 -2.08
CA ASP A 320 -5.22 6.70 -2.22
C ASP A 320 -4.98 6.40 -3.72
N ASN A 321 -3.76 6.02 -4.10
CA ASN A 321 -3.47 5.60 -5.48
C ASN A 321 -3.98 4.18 -5.81
N PHE A 322 -4.27 3.38 -4.79
CA PHE A 322 -4.91 2.08 -4.90
C PHE A 322 -6.32 2.11 -4.30
N ARG A 323 -6.38 1.98 -2.98
CA ARG A 323 -7.58 1.99 -2.14
C ARG A 323 -7.15 2.15 -0.69
N VAL A 324 -7.97 2.83 0.08
CA VAL A 324 -7.82 2.85 1.53
C VAL A 324 -8.18 1.46 2.08
N ASP A 325 -7.39 0.97 3.03
CA ASP A 325 -7.73 -0.21 3.82
C ASP A 325 -8.75 0.15 4.90
N ARG A 326 -8.35 1.06 5.78
CA ARG A 326 -9.16 1.56 6.90
C ARG A 326 -8.72 2.96 7.30
N VAL A 327 -9.66 3.71 7.89
CA VAL A 327 -9.38 5.01 8.51
C VAL A 327 -9.81 4.93 9.97
N GLN A 328 -8.84 5.08 10.87
CA GLN A 328 -9.01 5.00 12.31
C GLN A 328 -9.05 6.40 12.91
N PHE A 329 -9.94 6.59 13.88
CA PHE A 329 -10.20 7.87 14.56
C PHE A 329 -9.93 7.78 16.07
N PRO A 330 -8.71 7.39 16.50
CA PRO A 330 -8.36 7.35 17.92
C PRO A 330 -8.63 8.71 18.56
N THR A 331 -9.47 8.67 19.58
CA THR A 331 -9.97 9.82 20.31
C THR A 331 -9.72 9.61 21.79
N TRP A 332 -9.47 10.70 22.51
CA TRP A 332 -9.29 10.74 23.94
C TRP A 332 -9.62 12.15 24.47
N THR A 333 -9.99 12.28 25.74
CA THR A 333 -10.11 13.60 26.38
C THR A 333 -8.79 14.04 27.01
N LEU A 334 -8.60 15.34 27.18
CA LEU A 334 -7.40 15.87 27.84
C LEU A 334 -7.48 15.85 29.38
N TYR A 335 -8.59 15.38 29.96
CA TYR A 335 -8.63 14.90 31.33
C TYR A 335 -7.77 13.62 31.40
N ASN A 336 -6.98 13.44 32.47
CA ASN A 336 -6.09 12.28 32.69
C ASN A 336 -5.12 11.84 31.54
N GLU A 337 -5.00 12.63 30.46
CA GLU A 337 -4.10 12.53 29.30
C GLU A 337 -4.46 11.58 28.16
N GLN A 338 -4.76 10.30 28.44
CA GLN A 338 -5.01 9.26 27.41
C GLN A 338 -5.53 7.93 28.02
N ASP A 339 -6.09 7.94 29.24
CA ASP A 339 -6.61 6.76 29.94
C ASP A 339 -7.94 6.26 29.36
N ASP A 340 -8.66 7.12 28.64
CA ASP A 340 -9.90 6.83 27.91
C ASP A 340 -9.68 6.45 26.43
N ILE A 341 -8.43 6.33 25.96
CA ILE A 341 -8.16 5.92 24.57
C ILE A 341 -8.49 4.44 24.37
N VAL A 342 -9.26 4.14 23.32
CA VAL A 342 -9.65 2.78 22.95
C VAL A 342 -8.39 1.90 22.73
N PRO A 343 -8.24 0.76 23.44
CA PRO A 343 -7.15 -0.17 23.21
C PRO A 343 -7.14 -0.72 21.78
N ASP A 344 -5.93 -0.92 21.24
CA ASP A 344 -5.68 -1.42 19.89
C ASP A 344 -6.39 -0.63 18.76
N TRP A 345 -6.64 0.68 18.96
CA TRP A 345 -7.29 1.59 18.01
C TRP A 345 -6.78 1.55 16.56
N ALA A 346 -5.54 1.10 16.32
CA ALA A 346 -4.97 0.95 14.98
C ALA A 346 -5.67 -0.16 14.16
N THR A 347 -6.40 -1.06 14.81
CA THR A 347 -7.15 -2.19 14.24
C THR A 347 -8.55 -2.38 14.82
N ASN A 348 -8.84 -1.83 16.01
CA ASN A 348 -10.14 -1.95 16.68
C ASN A 348 -11.26 -1.29 15.85
N SER A 349 -12.37 -2.01 15.66
CA SER A 349 -13.51 -1.54 14.87
C SER A 349 -14.28 -0.39 15.54
N GLN A 350 -14.14 -0.20 16.85
CA GLN A 350 -14.74 0.95 17.57
C GLN A 350 -14.15 2.30 17.15
N CYS A 351 -12.95 2.32 16.55
CA CYS A 351 -12.32 3.54 16.02
C CYS A 351 -12.51 3.73 14.50
N SER A 352 -13.09 2.75 13.80
CA SER A 352 -13.16 2.76 12.33
C SER A 352 -14.22 3.74 11.82
N GLY A 353 -13.82 4.65 10.93
CA GLY A 353 -14.77 5.52 10.23
C GLY A 353 -15.55 4.78 9.14
N THR A 354 -16.85 5.07 9.04
CA THR A 354 -17.74 4.58 7.98
C THR A 354 -17.43 5.27 6.66
N ALA A 355 -17.18 4.48 5.61
CA ALA A 355 -16.89 4.97 4.28
C ALA A 355 -18.15 5.20 3.43
N ASN A 356 -18.18 6.31 2.69
CA ASN A 356 -19.10 6.55 1.58
C ASN A 356 -18.29 7.08 0.39
N GLY A 357 -17.86 6.16 -0.48
CA GLY A 357 -16.78 6.44 -1.44
C GLY A 357 -15.50 6.86 -0.71
N ASN A 358 -14.93 7.99 -1.10
CA ASN A 358 -13.71 8.54 -0.49
C ASN A 358 -13.98 9.35 0.81
N ILE A 359 -15.25 9.53 1.20
CA ILE A 359 -15.61 10.30 2.41
C ILE A 359 -15.72 9.33 3.59
N TYR A 360 -14.92 9.56 4.62
CA TYR A 360 -14.95 8.81 5.88
C TYR A 360 -15.60 9.66 6.97
N THR A 361 -16.59 9.08 7.64
CA THR A 361 -17.34 9.70 8.74
C THR A 361 -17.22 8.87 10.01
N TYR A 362 -16.91 9.51 11.14
CA TYR A 362 -16.82 8.88 12.44
C TYR A 362 -17.55 9.69 13.50
N ARG A 363 -18.30 9.03 14.37
CA ARG A 363 -19.01 9.67 15.48
C ARG A 363 -18.24 9.40 16.78
N VAL A 364 -17.79 10.47 17.43
CA VAL A 364 -17.30 10.44 18.82
C VAL A 364 -18.51 10.62 19.74
N ASN A 365 -18.73 9.68 20.67
CA ASN A 365 -19.75 9.80 21.72
C ASN A 365 -19.07 9.94 23.08
N ILE A 366 -19.55 10.83 23.94
CA ILE A 366 -18.95 10.97 25.28
C ILE A 366 -19.14 9.72 26.16
N SER A 367 -20.11 8.85 25.85
CA SER A 367 -20.31 7.56 26.53
C SER A 367 -19.08 6.66 26.48
N ASP A 368 -18.29 6.81 25.41
CA ASP A 368 -17.15 6.00 25.08
C ASP A 368 -15.87 6.57 25.76
N HIS A 369 -16.02 7.76 26.37
CA HIS A 369 -15.01 8.61 26.99
C HIS A 369 -15.47 9.06 28.40
N ASN A 370 -15.94 8.11 29.23
CA ASN A 370 -16.35 8.30 30.64
C ASN A 370 -17.42 9.39 30.90
N TYR A 371 -18.16 9.85 29.89
CA TYR A 371 -19.03 11.03 29.90
C TYR A 371 -18.30 12.35 30.24
N GLU A 372 -17.01 12.43 29.94
CA GLU A 372 -16.17 13.58 30.26
C GLU A 372 -16.47 14.79 29.38
N MET A 373 -16.53 15.97 30.01
CA MET A 373 -16.72 17.26 29.35
C MET A 373 -15.37 17.99 29.28
N GLY A 374 -15.06 18.65 28.16
CA GLY A 374 -13.80 19.38 27.99
C GLY A 374 -13.22 19.33 26.58
N GLU A 375 -11.89 19.47 26.48
CA GLU A 375 -11.15 19.37 25.22
C GLU A 375 -10.92 17.91 24.83
N TYR A 376 -11.48 17.51 23.68
CA TYR A 376 -11.26 16.21 23.04
C TYR A 376 -10.20 16.34 21.93
N LEU A 377 -9.33 15.34 21.83
CA LEU A 377 -8.39 15.18 20.72
C LEU A 377 -8.75 13.93 19.92
N THR A 378 -9.16 14.12 18.67
CA THR A 378 -9.22 13.05 17.66
C THR A 378 -8.04 13.19 16.70
N HIS A 379 -7.27 12.12 16.53
CA HIS A 379 -6.39 11.95 15.38
C HIS A 379 -7.10 11.14 14.29
N ILE A 380 -6.67 11.30 13.04
CA ILE A 380 -7.09 10.48 11.91
C ILE A 380 -5.87 9.73 11.41
N TYR A 381 -5.93 8.41 11.30
CA TYR A 381 -4.90 7.56 10.70
C TYR A 381 -5.51 6.79 9.53
N ALA A 382 -4.99 7.01 8.31
CA ALA A 382 -5.42 6.30 7.12
C ALA A 382 -4.33 5.30 6.70
N TYR A 383 -4.73 4.05 6.51
CA TYR A 383 -3.87 2.94 6.11
C TYR A 383 -4.27 2.44 4.72
N ASP A 384 -3.31 1.96 3.94
CA ASP A 384 -3.54 1.17 2.74
C ASP A 384 -3.33 -0.34 3.02
N PRO A 385 -3.59 -1.24 2.05
CA PRO A 385 -3.29 -2.67 2.19
C PRO A 385 -1.80 -3.04 2.19
N ALA A 386 -0.91 -2.08 1.93
CA ALA A 386 0.55 -2.26 1.94
C ALA A 386 1.17 -1.96 3.32
N GLY A 387 0.43 -1.34 4.23
CA GLY A 387 0.91 -0.84 5.51
C GLY A 387 1.54 0.56 5.44
N ASN A 388 1.44 1.28 4.31
CA ASN A 388 1.71 2.70 4.30
C ASN A 388 0.62 3.43 5.10
N VAL A 389 1.03 4.47 5.83
CA VAL A 389 0.14 5.20 6.75
C VAL A 389 0.35 6.70 6.61
N SER A 390 -0.75 7.44 6.59
CA SER A 390 -0.73 8.87 6.86
C SER A 390 -1.56 9.20 8.09
N ASN A 391 -1.28 10.36 8.67
CA ASN A 391 -2.02 10.86 9.82
C ASN A 391 -2.33 12.35 9.68
N SER A 392 -3.40 12.76 10.34
CA SER A 392 -3.79 14.14 10.51
C SER A 392 -4.46 14.33 11.88
N ILE A 393 -4.71 15.59 12.24
CA ILE A 393 -5.26 15.97 13.54
C ILE A 393 -6.57 16.73 13.29
N VAL A 394 -7.66 16.28 13.91
CA VAL A 394 -8.94 17.00 13.89
C VAL A 394 -8.77 18.29 14.70
N PRO A 395 -9.36 19.44 14.30
CA PRO A 395 -9.39 20.62 15.16
C PRO A 395 -9.95 20.26 16.54
N VAL A 396 -9.30 20.70 17.63
CA VAL A 396 -9.70 20.38 19.01
C VAL A 396 -11.17 20.73 19.21
N GLN A 397 -11.97 19.75 19.60
CA GLN A 397 -13.38 19.96 19.93
C GLN A 397 -13.52 20.21 21.43
N ILE A 398 -14.48 21.04 21.80
CA ILE A 398 -14.77 21.34 23.20
C ILE A 398 -16.21 20.97 23.48
N VAL A 399 -16.41 19.78 24.03
CA VAL A 399 -17.72 19.28 24.44
C VAL A 399 -18.07 19.92 25.78
N MET A 400 -19.27 20.49 25.88
CA MET A 400 -19.81 21.10 27.09
C MET A 400 -21.28 20.72 27.26
N GLU A 401 -21.69 20.52 28.52
CA GLU A 401 -23.09 20.46 28.93
C GLU A 401 -23.84 21.73 28.49
N ASN A 402 -25.03 21.59 27.90
CA ASN A 402 -25.84 22.75 27.54
C ASN A 402 -26.32 23.45 28.82
N GLN A 403 -25.78 24.63 29.11
CA GLN A 403 -26.34 25.48 30.17
C GLN A 403 -27.77 25.86 29.78
N LYS A 404 -28.74 25.26 30.49
CA LYS A 404 -30.17 25.30 30.17
C LYS A 404 -30.62 26.74 29.91
N LYS A 405 -31.01 27.03 28.67
CA LYS A 405 -31.57 28.32 28.24
C LYS A 405 -32.69 28.71 29.22
N PRO A 406 -32.68 29.94 29.79
CA PRO A 406 -33.76 30.37 30.67
C PRO A 406 -35.10 30.32 29.92
N GLU A 407 -36.07 29.65 30.51
CA GLU A 407 -37.41 29.48 29.93
C GLU A 407 -38.13 30.84 29.88
N PRO A 408 -38.81 31.20 28.77
CA PRO A 408 -39.66 32.37 28.73
C PRO A 408 -40.81 32.24 29.76
N PRO A 409 -41.27 33.34 30.38
CA PRO A 409 -42.36 33.29 31.36
C PRO A 409 -43.64 32.76 30.71
N LYS A 410 -44.21 31.71 31.29
CA LYS A 410 -45.42 31.06 30.79
C LYS A 410 -46.66 31.89 31.18
N ASN A 411 -47.34 32.45 30.19
CA ASN A 411 -48.65 33.11 30.34
C ASN A 411 -49.77 32.10 29.94
N PRO A 412 -50.99 32.17 30.50
CA PRO A 412 -51.91 31.02 30.52
C PRO A 412 -52.63 30.75 29.19
N GLU A 413 -53.09 29.50 29.06
CA GLU A 413 -53.84 28.94 27.93
C GLU A 413 -55.31 29.40 27.92
N ASN A 414 -55.91 29.53 26.74
CA ASN A 414 -57.34 29.27 26.57
C ASN A 414 -57.72 28.95 25.10
N THR A 415 -58.92 28.40 24.92
CA THR A 415 -59.72 28.24 23.69
C THR A 415 -59.23 27.25 22.61
N THR A 416 -59.67 26.00 22.75
CA THR A 416 -60.07 25.14 21.62
C THR A 416 -61.56 25.33 21.32
N ASN A 417 -61.99 25.21 20.06
CA ASN A 417 -63.40 25.33 19.63
C ASN A 417 -63.55 24.79 18.19
N PRO A 418 -64.73 24.37 17.68
CA PRO A 418 -65.92 23.80 18.33
C PRO A 418 -66.26 22.36 17.85
N THR A 419 -67.28 21.72 18.41
CA THR A 419 -68.08 20.68 17.71
C THR A 419 -69.57 20.84 18.06
N ILE A 420 -70.46 20.40 17.17
CA ILE A 420 -71.88 20.80 17.07
C ILE A 420 -72.82 19.89 17.91
N PRO A 421 -73.99 20.38 18.40
CA PRO A 421 -74.68 19.79 19.56
C PRO A 421 -75.99 19.03 19.24
N THR A 422 -76.54 18.35 20.26
CA THR A 422 -77.93 17.86 20.31
C THR A 422 -78.63 18.19 21.64
N LYS A 423 -79.97 18.09 21.63
CA LYS A 423 -80.95 18.74 22.52
C LYS A 423 -81.18 18.00 23.88
N PRO A 424 -81.61 18.67 24.98
CA PRO A 424 -81.59 18.11 26.34
C PRO A 424 -82.98 17.74 26.92
N GLU A 425 -83.03 17.27 28.18
CA GLU A 425 -84.26 17.29 29.00
C GLU A 425 -83.98 17.49 30.52
N ASN A 426 -85.05 17.74 31.30
CA ASN A 426 -85.10 18.08 32.74
C ASN A 426 -84.91 16.83 33.67
N THR A 427 -84.98 16.81 35.02
CA THR A 427 -85.69 17.63 36.06
C THR A 427 -85.06 17.59 37.49
N THR A 428 -85.30 18.65 38.26
CA THR A 428 -85.61 18.75 39.74
C THR A 428 -84.69 18.19 40.86
N ASN A 429 -84.42 19.07 41.85
CA ASN A 429 -84.08 18.77 43.27
C ASN A 429 -85.38 18.50 44.11
N PRO A 430 -85.50 18.66 45.47
CA PRO A 430 -84.55 18.79 46.61
C PRO A 430 -84.97 18.03 47.93
N ILE A 431 -84.46 18.45 49.11
CA ILE A 431 -85.02 18.36 50.52
C ILE A 431 -84.47 17.20 51.42
N LYS A 432 -83.79 17.39 52.59
CA LYS A 432 -84.08 18.00 53.96
C LYS A 432 -84.84 17.01 54.91
N PRO A 433 -84.93 17.15 56.28
CA PRO A 433 -84.33 18.05 57.31
C PRO A 433 -83.58 17.28 58.46
N THR A 434 -83.29 17.67 59.73
CA THR A 434 -83.45 18.80 60.72
C THR A 434 -82.37 18.58 61.85
N ASN A 435 -81.80 19.46 62.71
CA ASN A 435 -82.09 20.79 63.33
C ASN A 435 -83.05 20.73 64.56
N PRO A 436 -82.84 21.39 65.76
CA PRO A 436 -81.83 22.40 66.21
C PRO A 436 -81.31 22.34 67.70
N ALA A 437 -80.40 23.26 68.08
CA ALA A 437 -80.42 24.04 69.35
C ALA A 437 -79.52 25.31 69.25
N THR A 438 -79.82 26.40 69.99
CA THR A 438 -79.13 27.72 69.90
C THR A 438 -78.91 28.33 71.29
N PRO A 439 -77.90 29.22 71.49
CA PRO A 439 -78.24 30.66 71.60
C PRO A 439 -77.19 31.66 71.02
N THR A 440 -77.59 32.93 71.00
CA THR A 440 -76.91 34.19 70.58
C THR A 440 -75.98 34.76 71.67
N ASN A 441 -75.11 35.79 71.50
CA ASN A 441 -74.50 36.56 70.39
C ASN A 441 -73.43 37.51 71.02
N PRO A 442 -72.27 37.78 70.39
CA PRO A 442 -71.87 39.19 70.18
C PRO A 442 -71.07 39.46 68.88
N ALA A 443 -70.75 40.75 68.65
CA ALA A 443 -70.18 41.29 67.42
C ALA A 443 -68.70 40.93 67.12
N THR A 444 -68.30 41.17 65.86
CA THR A 444 -67.06 40.72 65.20
C THR A 444 -65.75 41.35 65.70
N PRO A 445 -64.72 40.53 66.00
CA PRO A 445 -63.32 40.91 65.94
C PRO A 445 -62.55 40.12 64.84
N THR A 446 -61.67 40.79 64.10
CA THR A 446 -60.87 40.19 63.00
C THR A 446 -59.49 39.71 63.45
N ASN A 447 -59.19 38.41 63.34
CA ASN A 447 -57.83 37.86 63.40
C ASN A 447 -57.81 36.37 62.96
N PRO A 448 -56.69 35.78 62.49
CA PRO A 448 -55.52 36.34 61.79
C PRO A 448 -55.53 35.96 60.28
N ALA A 449 -54.51 36.38 59.54
CA ALA A 449 -54.37 36.09 58.11
C ALA A 449 -53.99 34.62 57.81
N THR A 450 -54.45 34.12 56.64
CA THR A 450 -54.02 32.88 55.98
C THR A 450 -52.48 32.77 55.93
N PRO A 451 -51.87 31.58 56.14
CA PRO A 451 -50.42 31.47 56.28
C PRO A 451 -49.61 32.08 55.13
N ALA A 452 -48.56 32.81 55.49
CA ALA A 452 -47.60 33.33 54.53
C ALA A 452 -46.90 32.17 53.79
N LYS A 453 -46.74 32.33 52.47
CA LYS A 453 -45.81 31.54 51.66
C LYS A 453 -44.43 31.54 52.34
N PRO A 454 -43.69 30.41 52.39
CA PRO A 454 -42.39 30.34 53.06
C PRO A 454 -41.45 31.48 52.65
N GLN A 455 -40.93 32.16 53.65
CA GLN A 455 -40.01 33.30 53.53
C GLN A 455 -38.69 32.86 52.89
N ASP A 456 -38.05 33.75 52.13
CA ASP A 456 -36.78 33.46 51.45
C ASP A 456 -35.68 33.05 52.44
N THR A 457 -35.23 31.79 52.35
CA THR A 457 -33.98 31.34 52.94
C THR A 457 -32.82 32.04 52.23
N PRO A 458 -31.83 32.62 52.94
CA PRO A 458 -30.66 33.21 52.28
C PRO A 458 -29.96 32.14 51.44
N THR A 459 -29.90 32.37 50.12
CA THR A 459 -29.21 31.47 49.19
C THR A 459 -27.76 31.35 49.62
N SER A 460 -27.33 30.13 49.94
CA SER A 460 -25.94 29.84 50.33
C SER A 460 -24.99 30.45 49.30
N ALA A 461 -24.07 31.30 49.77
CA ALA A 461 -23.12 32.01 48.93
C ALA A 461 -22.17 30.98 48.30
N GLN A 462 -22.50 30.55 47.08
CA GLN A 462 -21.77 29.52 46.35
C GLN A 462 -20.31 29.92 46.23
N ASP A 463 -19.41 29.16 46.87
CA ASP A 463 -17.97 29.41 46.80
C ASP A 463 -17.51 29.49 45.35
N THR A 464 -16.96 30.65 44.99
CA THR A 464 -16.44 30.92 43.65
C THR A 464 -14.95 31.20 43.70
N PHE A 465 -14.29 30.79 42.63
CA PHE A 465 -12.87 30.97 42.42
C PHE A 465 -12.64 31.81 41.17
N THR A 466 -11.79 32.83 41.29
CA THR A 466 -11.44 33.73 40.18
C THR A 466 -10.03 33.47 39.68
N VAL A 467 -9.88 33.06 38.42
CA VAL A 467 -8.58 33.00 37.74
C VAL A 467 -8.33 34.28 36.95
N PHE A 468 -7.30 35.04 37.32
CA PHE A 468 -6.83 36.24 36.62
C PHE A 468 -5.74 35.91 35.62
N PHE A 469 -5.74 36.57 34.46
CA PHE A 469 -4.80 36.31 33.36
C PHE A 469 -3.79 37.47 33.21
N ASP A 470 -2.54 37.25 33.61
CA ASP A 470 -1.43 38.20 33.43
C ASP A 470 -0.64 37.90 32.15
N GLY A 471 -0.67 38.84 31.20
CA GLY A 471 0.05 38.76 29.93
C GLY A 471 1.58 38.69 30.05
N ASN A 472 2.17 38.92 31.24
CA ASN A 472 3.58 38.65 31.57
C ASN A 472 4.56 39.27 30.54
N GLY A 473 4.38 40.57 30.30
CA GLY A 473 5.10 41.34 29.27
C GLY A 473 4.53 41.23 27.85
N GLY A 474 3.35 40.63 27.68
CA GLY A 474 2.49 40.69 26.50
C GLY A 474 1.07 41.17 26.83
N THR A 475 0.19 41.21 25.84
CA THR A 475 -1.20 41.70 25.95
C THR A 475 -2.18 40.54 25.93
N VAL A 476 -3.13 40.50 26.86
CA VAL A 476 -4.24 39.51 26.88
C VAL A 476 -5.31 39.90 25.86
N ILE A 477 -5.82 38.92 25.12
CA ILE A 477 -6.86 39.05 24.10
C ILE A 477 -8.03 38.14 24.46
N GLY A 478 -9.15 38.76 24.84
CA GLY A 478 -10.31 38.12 25.45
C GLY A 478 -10.52 38.63 26.88
N GLU A 479 -11.20 37.83 27.70
CA GLU A 479 -11.44 38.11 29.12
C GLU A 479 -10.12 38.19 29.90
N LYS A 480 -10.06 39.06 30.92
CA LYS A 480 -8.89 39.18 31.82
C LYS A 480 -9.02 38.34 33.08
N SER A 481 -10.20 37.79 33.34
CA SER A 481 -10.51 36.95 34.49
C SER A 481 -11.67 36.01 34.17
N ILE A 482 -11.58 34.76 34.62
CA ILE A 482 -12.68 33.77 34.55
C ILE A 482 -13.10 33.47 35.99
N VAL A 483 -14.40 33.54 36.26
CA VAL A 483 -15.02 33.17 37.54
C VAL A 483 -15.78 31.86 37.37
N ARG A 484 -15.60 30.93 38.31
CA ARG A 484 -16.26 29.61 38.33
C ARG A 484 -16.66 29.26 39.75
N LYS A 485 -17.68 28.42 39.93
CA LYS A 485 -17.99 27.79 41.22
C LYS A 485 -16.93 26.72 41.54
N ASP A 486 -16.89 26.26 42.79
CA ASP A 486 -16.09 25.10 43.17
C ASP A 486 -16.26 23.90 42.22
N ASN A 487 -15.18 23.14 42.01
CA ASN A 487 -15.04 21.97 41.14
C ASN A 487 -15.35 22.19 39.63
N GLN A 488 -15.76 23.39 39.20
CA GLN A 488 -16.05 23.69 37.78
C GLN A 488 -14.77 23.92 36.97
N GLN A 489 -14.83 23.59 35.68
CA GLN A 489 -13.76 23.88 34.71
C GLN A 489 -13.73 25.35 34.30
N LEU A 490 -12.54 25.89 34.02
CA LEU A 490 -12.39 27.27 33.50
C LEU A 490 -13.06 27.47 32.14
N GLY A 491 -13.14 26.44 31.29
CA GLY A 491 -13.65 26.57 29.92
C GLY A 491 -12.73 27.41 29.03
N LYS A 492 -13.29 28.06 28.00
CA LYS A 492 -12.52 28.76 26.95
C LYS A 492 -11.61 29.86 27.52
N LEU A 493 -10.30 29.57 27.61
CA LEU A 493 -9.31 30.54 28.08
C LEU A 493 -9.10 31.68 27.08
N PRO A 494 -8.75 32.90 27.54
CA PRO A 494 -8.27 33.96 26.66
C PRO A 494 -6.95 33.58 25.98
N THR A 495 -6.56 34.32 24.95
CA THR A 495 -5.22 34.19 24.34
C THR A 495 -4.32 35.36 24.77
N ALA A 496 -3.03 35.31 24.46
CA ALA A 496 -2.15 36.46 24.65
C ALA A 496 -1.26 36.68 23.42
N GLN A 497 -0.87 37.94 23.18
CA GLN A 497 0.02 38.35 22.10
C GLN A 497 1.22 39.15 22.60
N ARG A 498 2.42 38.86 22.08
CA ARG A 498 3.67 39.56 22.39
C ARG A 498 4.57 39.63 21.16
N LYS A 499 4.83 40.84 20.69
CA LYS A 499 5.67 41.17 19.52
C LYS A 499 7.04 40.51 19.61
N GLY A 500 7.37 39.64 18.65
CA GLY A 500 8.61 38.87 18.60
C GLY A 500 8.63 37.58 19.44
N TYR A 501 7.48 37.12 19.95
CA TYR A 501 7.37 35.88 20.74
C TYR A 501 6.18 35.02 20.28
N LEU A 502 6.31 33.71 20.44
CA LEU A 502 5.21 32.74 20.36
C LEU A 502 4.58 32.59 21.75
N PHE A 503 3.25 32.58 21.82
CA PHE A 503 2.51 32.24 23.04
C PHE A 503 2.62 30.73 23.30
N ARG A 504 2.97 30.35 24.52
CA ARG A 504 3.12 28.94 24.95
C ARG A 504 1.96 28.43 25.82
N GLY A 505 1.11 29.32 26.31
CA GLY A 505 -0.03 29.00 27.17
C GLY A 505 0.00 29.79 28.49
N TRP A 506 -0.96 29.47 29.36
CA TRP A 506 -1.08 29.99 30.72
C TRP A 506 -0.43 29.05 31.72
N TYR A 507 0.19 29.59 32.77
CA TYR A 507 0.96 28.82 33.75
C TYR A 507 0.77 29.40 35.16
N ILE A 508 0.87 28.58 36.21
CA ILE A 508 0.73 29.04 37.61
C ILE A 508 1.90 29.92 38.10
N GLN A 509 2.97 30.05 37.31
CA GLN A 509 4.18 30.82 37.62
C GLN A 509 4.61 31.67 36.42
N LYS A 510 5.33 32.77 36.67
CA LYS A 510 5.84 33.69 35.62
C LYS A 510 6.88 33.04 34.69
N VAL A 511 7.56 32.01 35.18
CA VAL A 511 8.49 31.14 34.45
C VAL A 511 8.31 29.71 34.99
N GLY A 512 8.15 28.71 34.12
CA GLY A 512 7.95 27.31 34.55
C GLY A 512 6.59 27.06 35.22
N GLY A 513 6.54 26.07 36.10
CA GLY A 513 5.32 25.65 36.83
C GLY A 513 4.32 24.85 35.98
N LYS A 514 3.22 24.42 36.61
CA LYS A 514 2.13 23.69 35.93
C LYS A 514 1.41 24.60 34.94
N LYS A 515 1.19 24.10 33.71
CA LYS A 515 0.36 24.74 32.68
C LYS A 515 -1.11 24.70 33.09
N ILE A 516 -1.85 25.74 32.72
CA ILE A 516 -3.30 25.88 32.93
C ILE A 516 -3.99 25.86 31.55
N VAL A 517 -5.09 25.14 31.50
CA VAL A 517 -5.84 24.69 30.30
C VAL A 517 -7.34 24.76 30.60
N SER A 518 -8.20 24.73 29.58
CA SER A 518 -9.64 25.01 29.73
C SER A 518 -10.34 24.11 30.76
N TYR A 519 -10.06 22.81 30.69
CA TYR A 519 -10.58 21.78 31.58
C TYR A 519 -9.94 21.76 32.98
N THR A 520 -9.08 22.74 33.32
CA THR A 520 -8.58 22.89 34.69
C THR A 520 -9.76 23.21 35.61
N ARG A 521 -10.05 22.31 36.55
CA ARG A 521 -11.02 22.54 37.62
C ARG A 521 -10.43 23.50 38.66
N VAL A 522 -11.24 24.43 39.15
CA VAL A 522 -10.92 25.24 40.35
C VAL A 522 -11.39 24.50 41.60
N SER A 523 -10.79 24.76 42.76
CA SER A 523 -11.13 24.08 44.02
C SER A 523 -11.12 25.05 45.21
N GLY A 524 -12.22 25.09 45.97
CA GLY A 524 -12.48 26.03 47.05
C GLY A 524 -12.77 27.46 46.56
N SER A 525 -13.05 28.37 47.50
CA SER A 525 -13.17 29.81 47.21
C SER A 525 -11.81 30.52 47.17
N GLY A 526 -11.75 31.62 46.42
CA GLY A 526 -10.58 32.51 46.40
C GLY A 526 -10.22 33.01 45.01
N SER A 527 -8.93 33.28 44.78
CA SER A 527 -8.45 33.68 43.46
C SER A 527 -6.99 33.31 43.19
N LYS A 528 -6.61 33.28 41.92
CA LYS A 528 -5.24 32.95 41.48
C LYS A 528 -4.89 33.66 40.18
N THR A 529 -3.71 34.25 40.11
CA THR A 529 -3.18 34.77 38.84
C THR A 529 -2.41 33.68 38.10
N VAL A 530 -2.69 33.54 36.80
CA VAL A 530 -1.96 32.69 35.86
C VAL A 530 -1.28 33.56 34.80
N TYR A 531 -0.08 33.15 34.40
CA TYR A 531 0.84 33.98 33.63
C TYR A 531 1.04 33.41 32.23
N ALA A 532 0.99 34.26 31.22
CA ALA A 532 1.33 33.88 29.86
C ALA A 532 2.83 33.54 29.77
N GLN A 533 3.20 32.44 29.11
CA GLN A 533 4.61 32.13 28.83
C GLN A 533 4.93 32.20 27.34
N TRP A 534 6.22 32.42 27.05
CA TRP A 534 6.66 33.05 25.80
C TRP A 534 7.94 32.42 25.25
N GLU A 535 7.92 31.90 24.02
CA GLU A 535 9.15 31.51 23.30
C GLU A 535 9.59 32.64 22.36
N LYS A 536 10.85 33.07 22.45
CA LYS A 536 11.39 34.15 21.62
C LYS A 536 11.53 33.71 20.16
N VAL A 537 10.90 34.42 19.23
CA VAL A 537 10.94 34.11 17.79
C VAL A 537 12.37 34.29 17.25
N VAL A 538 13.04 33.18 16.98
CA VAL A 538 14.38 33.16 16.38
C VAL A 538 14.28 33.52 14.91
N LYS A 539 15.06 34.51 14.46
CA LYS A 539 15.15 34.90 13.04
C LYS A 539 15.60 33.69 12.21
N PRO A 540 14.86 33.28 11.15
CA PRO A 540 15.27 32.17 10.29
C PRO A 540 16.68 32.32 9.72
N LYS A 541 17.38 31.18 9.58
CA LYS A 541 18.71 31.10 8.95
C LYS A 541 18.68 31.71 7.53
N LYS A 542 19.84 32.17 7.06
CA LYS A 542 20.00 32.72 5.70
C LYS A 542 19.63 31.67 4.65
N GLN A 543 18.72 32.01 3.74
CA GLN A 543 18.20 31.05 2.76
C GLN A 543 19.18 30.81 1.60
N THR A 544 19.13 29.62 0.98
CA THR A 544 19.88 29.27 -0.23
C THR A 544 18.93 28.88 -1.36
N ILE A 545 19.05 29.54 -2.52
CA ILE A 545 18.40 29.09 -3.76
C ILE A 545 19.23 27.96 -4.34
N ILE A 546 18.66 26.77 -4.41
CA ILE A 546 19.24 25.59 -5.06
C ILE A 546 19.19 25.84 -6.58
N SER A 547 17.99 25.89 -7.15
CA SER A 547 17.76 25.98 -8.59
C SER A 547 16.90 27.21 -8.96
N LEU A 548 17.18 27.79 -10.12
CA LEU A 548 16.37 28.83 -10.75
C LEU A 548 16.44 28.61 -12.27
N LYS A 549 15.35 28.14 -12.88
CA LYS A 549 15.28 27.79 -14.31
C LYS A 549 14.07 28.45 -14.98
N LYS A 550 14.21 28.83 -16.26
CA LYS A 550 13.07 29.21 -17.12
C LYS A 550 12.15 27.99 -17.29
N GLN A 551 10.83 28.19 -17.32
CA GLN A 551 9.83 27.13 -17.49
C GLN A 551 8.81 27.51 -18.58
N GLY A 552 9.29 27.64 -19.81
CA GLY A 552 8.52 28.14 -20.95
C GLY A 552 8.46 29.67 -21.03
N LYS A 553 7.64 30.19 -21.96
CA LYS A 553 7.51 31.63 -22.27
C LYS A 553 6.96 32.40 -21.05
N GLY A 554 7.73 33.36 -20.49
CA GLY A 554 7.26 34.26 -19.44
C GLY A 554 7.04 33.63 -18.05
N LYS A 555 7.75 32.55 -17.73
CA LYS A 555 7.63 31.78 -16.48
C LYS A 555 9.01 31.30 -15.99
N PHE A 556 9.26 31.29 -14.67
CA PHE A 556 10.43 30.60 -14.06
C PHE A 556 10.02 29.72 -12.89
N LYS A 557 10.75 28.62 -12.64
CA LYS A 557 10.67 27.83 -11.41
C LYS A 557 11.89 28.13 -10.53
N VAL A 558 11.65 28.35 -9.24
CA VAL A 558 12.70 28.50 -8.22
C VAL A 558 12.54 27.41 -7.15
N GLN A 559 13.66 26.84 -6.70
CA GLN A 559 13.76 25.82 -5.64
C GLN A 559 14.81 26.26 -4.62
N TYR A 560 14.58 26.00 -3.34
CA TYR A 560 15.43 26.46 -2.24
C TYR A 560 15.45 25.48 -1.06
N SER A 561 16.48 25.57 -0.23
CA SER A 561 16.67 24.69 0.92
C SER A 561 15.54 24.79 1.96
N LYS A 562 15.22 23.67 2.60
CA LYS A 562 14.36 23.62 3.80
C LYS A 562 15.07 24.33 4.95
N ILE A 563 14.40 25.28 5.60
CA ILE A 563 14.87 25.89 6.84
C ILE A 563 14.01 25.34 7.98
N SER A 564 14.62 24.93 9.09
CA SER A 564 13.88 24.45 10.27
C SER A 564 13.05 25.57 10.93
N LYS A 565 11.92 25.18 11.53
CA LYS A 565 11.00 26.06 12.27
C LYS A 565 10.49 27.31 11.50
N VAL A 566 10.38 27.32 10.16
CA VAL A 566 9.76 28.46 9.43
C VAL A 566 8.28 28.21 9.13
N LYS A 567 7.46 29.28 9.09
CA LYS A 567 6.04 29.20 8.67
C LYS A 567 5.88 29.33 7.15
N GLY A 568 6.90 29.85 6.46
CA GLY A 568 6.94 29.90 5.00
C GLY A 568 8.13 30.70 4.45
N TYR A 569 8.07 30.98 3.15
CA TYR A 569 9.10 31.66 2.38
C TYR A 569 8.52 32.85 1.61
N GLU A 570 9.26 33.97 1.57
CA GLU A 570 9.00 35.10 0.68
C GLU A 570 9.97 35.05 -0.50
N ILE A 571 9.43 34.87 -1.71
CA ILE A 571 10.14 34.92 -2.98
C ILE A 571 10.03 36.35 -3.51
N CYS A 572 11.15 37.06 -3.54
CA CYS A 572 11.24 38.44 -4.02
C CYS A 572 11.92 38.46 -5.40
N TYR A 573 11.26 39.04 -6.40
CA TYR A 573 11.77 39.11 -7.78
C TYR A 573 11.57 40.49 -8.41
N SER A 574 12.51 40.91 -9.25
CA SER A 574 12.48 42.21 -9.94
C SER A 574 13.29 42.17 -11.24
N THR A 575 12.98 43.04 -12.20
CA THR A 575 13.88 43.35 -13.34
C THR A 575 15.07 44.22 -12.93
N ASN A 576 15.03 44.87 -11.76
CA ASN A 576 16.10 45.68 -11.19
C ASN A 576 16.96 44.85 -10.21
N ARG A 577 18.28 44.72 -10.46
CA ARG A 577 19.21 43.92 -9.62
C ARG A 577 19.29 44.38 -8.17
N ARG A 578 19.06 45.68 -7.89
CA ARG A 578 19.05 46.27 -6.54
C ARG A 578 17.68 46.19 -5.86
N PHE A 579 16.66 45.64 -6.53
CA PHE A 579 15.26 45.52 -6.06
C PHE A 579 14.60 46.87 -5.66
N LYS A 580 15.13 48.01 -6.16
CA LYS A 580 14.61 49.36 -5.85
C LYS A 580 13.30 49.70 -6.59
N SER A 581 13.04 49.08 -7.74
CA SER A 581 11.85 49.30 -8.56
C SER A 581 11.34 47.97 -9.15
N SER A 582 10.09 47.94 -9.61
CA SER A 582 9.44 46.77 -10.22
C SER A 582 9.51 45.46 -9.40
N THR A 583 9.69 45.56 -8.08
CA THR A 583 9.86 44.43 -7.18
C THR A 583 8.52 43.83 -6.78
N LYS A 584 8.32 42.56 -7.12
CA LYS A 584 7.17 41.75 -6.70
C LYS A 584 7.60 40.74 -5.63
N LYS A 585 6.62 40.29 -4.84
CA LYS A 585 6.76 39.29 -3.77
C LYS A 585 5.69 38.22 -3.92
N VAL A 586 6.05 36.97 -3.63
CA VAL A 586 5.12 35.83 -3.53
C VAL A 586 5.45 35.06 -2.25
N TYR A 587 4.43 34.65 -1.51
CA TYR A 587 4.58 33.85 -0.30
C TYR A 587 4.16 32.40 -0.56
N THR A 588 4.82 31.43 0.08
CA THR A 588 4.46 30.00 -0.01
C THR A 588 5.10 29.19 1.12
N SER A 589 4.46 28.10 1.54
CA SER A 589 5.03 27.06 2.41
C SER A 589 5.97 26.09 1.66
N SER A 590 5.71 25.87 0.36
CA SER A 590 6.41 24.90 -0.48
C SER A 590 7.90 25.23 -0.68
N LEU A 591 8.73 24.20 -0.88
CA LEU A 591 10.17 24.34 -1.18
C LEU A 591 10.48 24.74 -2.64
N SER A 592 9.44 24.88 -3.48
CA SER A 592 9.57 25.42 -4.83
C SER A 592 8.32 26.20 -5.25
N LYS A 593 8.48 27.11 -6.22
CA LYS A 593 7.35 27.80 -6.86
C LYS A 593 7.66 28.14 -8.31
N THR A 594 6.67 27.96 -9.18
CA THR A 594 6.68 28.52 -10.53
C THR A 594 6.01 29.89 -10.52
N VAL A 595 6.79 30.93 -10.82
CA VAL A 595 6.29 32.30 -11.01
C VAL A 595 5.87 32.46 -12.47
N LYS A 596 4.62 32.87 -12.69
CA LYS A 596 3.98 33.04 -14.01
C LYS A 596 3.74 34.55 -14.28
N GLY A 597 3.37 34.90 -15.52
CA GLY A 597 2.95 36.27 -15.88
C GLY A 597 4.11 37.28 -15.98
N LEU A 598 5.28 36.84 -16.45
CA LEU A 598 6.48 37.67 -16.56
C LEU A 598 6.66 38.21 -17.99
N ARG A 599 7.23 39.42 -18.12
CA ARG A 599 7.51 40.03 -19.43
C ARG A 599 8.58 39.21 -20.17
N LYS A 600 8.21 38.74 -21.37
CA LYS A 600 9.07 37.97 -22.29
C LYS A 600 10.39 38.71 -22.58
N ASN A 601 11.47 37.96 -22.77
CA ASN A 601 12.82 38.41 -23.10
C ASN A 601 13.49 39.35 -22.08
N LYS A 602 12.92 39.54 -20.88
CA LYS A 602 13.53 40.33 -19.79
C LYS A 602 14.26 39.43 -18.79
N THR A 603 15.34 39.94 -18.23
CA THR A 603 16.08 39.31 -17.13
C THR A 603 15.45 39.70 -15.80
N TYR A 604 15.12 38.70 -14.98
CA TYR A 604 14.65 38.85 -13.61
C TYR A 604 15.71 38.39 -12.62
N TYR A 605 15.90 39.19 -11.58
CA TYR A 605 16.72 38.91 -10.41
C TYR A 605 15.81 38.38 -9.31
N VAL A 606 16.22 37.30 -8.64
CA VAL A 606 15.42 36.55 -7.67
C VAL A 606 16.22 36.31 -6.40
N ARG A 607 15.59 36.55 -5.25
CA ARG A 607 16.11 36.24 -3.91
C ARG A 607 14.97 35.69 -3.03
N VAL A 608 15.27 34.76 -2.15
CA VAL A 608 14.27 34.13 -1.26
C VAL A 608 14.71 34.28 0.20
N ARG A 609 13.76 34.38 1.13
CA ARG A 609 14.01 34.30 2.59
C ARG A 609 12.90 33.53 3.30
N GLY A 610 13.25 32.79 4.34
CA GLY A 610 12.26 32.21 5.26
C GLY A 610 11.68 33.27 6.21
N TYR A 611 10.48 33.02 6.75
CA TYR A 611 9.89 33.80 7.84
C TYR A 611 9.22 32.89 8.89
N GLN A 612 9.29 33.31 10.16
CA GLN A 612 8.34 32.90 11.20
C GLN A 612 7.21 33.93 11.27
N ILE A 613 6.14 33.57 11.99
CA ILE A 613 5.08 34.49 12.40
C ILE A 613 5.10 34.50 13.93
N ASP A 614 5.08 35.67 14.56
CA ASP A 614 4.92 35.79 16.01
C ASP A 614 3.43 35.78 16.43
N SER A 615 3.18 35.78 17.74
CA SER A 615 1.81 35.76 18.29
C SER A 615 0.95 36.97 17.90
N THR A 616 1.52 38.06 17.36
CA THR A 616 0.75 39.22 16.83
C THR A 616 0.49 39.10 15.32
N GLY A 617 0.72 37.93 14.72
CA GLY A 617 0.61 37.73 13.27
C GLY A 617 1.76 38.36 12.45
N ARG A 618 2.76 38.98 13.10
CA ARG A 618 3.82 39.72 12.42
C ARG A 618 4.87 38.75 11.86
N LYS A 619 5.19 38.92 10.57
CA LYS A 619 6.20 38.11 9.88
C LYS A 619 7.61 38.53 10.33
N ILE A 620 8.33 37.64 11.02
CA ILE A 620 9.72 37.82 11.40
C ILE A 620 10.62 37.11 10.36
N TYR A 621 11.31 37.90 9.56
CA TYR A 621 12.05 37.43 8.40
C TYR A 621 13.51 37.08 8.71
N GLY A 622 13.99 36.01 8.08
CA GLY A 622 15.42 35.71 7.97
C GLY A 622 16.13 36.53 6.89
N SER A 623 17.43 36.30 6.75
CA SER A 623 18.24 36.92 5.70
C SER A 623 17.90 36.37 4.31
N TYR A 624 17.86 37.24 3.30
CA TYR A 624 17.75 36.83 1.90
C TYR A 624 18.94 35.99 1.45
N SER A 625 18.67 35.10 0.50
CA SER A 625 19.67 34.38 -0.28
C SER A 625 20.59 35.29 -1.08
N LYS A 626 21.71 34.74 -1.55
CA LYS A 626 22.43 35.30 -2.70
C LYS A 626 21.42 35.48 -3.86
N VAL A 627 21.52 36.58 -4.59
CA VAL A 627 20.64 36.90 -5.72
C VAL A 627 21.05 36.05 -6.93
N LYS A 628 20.12 35.26 -7.49
CA LYS A 628 20.30 34.60 -8.80
C LYS A 628 19.55 35.38 -9.90
N LYS A 629 19.91 35.19 -11.18
CA LYS A 629 19.26 35.83 -12.34
C LYS A 629 18.74 34.78 -13.32
N VAL A 630 17.65 35.09 -14.04
CA VAL A 630 17.07 34.26 -15.11
C VAL A 630 16.45 35.14 -16.20
N LYS A 631 16.59 34.75 -17.48
CA LYS A 631 15.88 35.38 -18.62
C LYS A 631 14.69 34.48 -19.00
N VAL A 632 13.50 35.05 -19.19
CA VAL A 632 12.21 34.32 -19.36
C VAL A 632 11.48 34.65 -20.65
#